data_AF-A0A7S2A9H7-F1
#
_entry.id   AF-A0A7S2A9H7-F1
#
_cell.length_a   1.000
_cell.length_b   1.000
_cell.length_c   1.000
_cell.angle_alpha   90.00
_cell.angle_beta   90.00
_cell.angle_gamma   90.00
#
_symmetry.space_group_name_H-M   'P 1'
#
loop_
_entity.id
_entity.type
_entity.pdbx_description
1 polymer ?
#
loop_
_entity_poly.entity_id
_entity_poly.type
_entity_poly.pdbx_seq_one_letter_code
_entity_poly.pdbx_strand_id
1 'polypeptide(L)'
;GGGHGEEKGPAQPDPILGGPALRTLSSLCRLGQRDASLFSLGGTELLRGFHRALHGFEEHLSGEVDRMAFVDAVSSFASASPDAIDLVLDDPVLRDGWLAVTVAQPKLKSVVLHSVAGVIDPATETDSCGDTMMNANIPSDQIALRLYRTLGDVNGKDTTELVLGAAKSPLVETRLGAYELLRAVAMRGIGAQVLLSHEGFYDFLLQREKETTKEGKEAKFDIVKAVMQSNAKALLADNIVNAMRKFLDQGPHHIESVPWELATE
;
A
#
# COMPACT_ATOMS: atom_id res chain seq x y z
N GLY A 1 -14.74 -54.26 17.98
CA GLY A 1 -14.84 -53.22 16.96
C GLY A 1 -14.12 -52.00 17.45
N GLY A 2 -12.94 -51.72 16.92
CA GLY A 2 -12.17 -50.53 17.23
C GLY A 2 -12.01 -49.73 15.94
N GLY A 3 -12.77 -48.64 15.81
CA GLY A 3 -12.58 -47.68 14.73
C GLY A 3 -11.36 -46.83 15.02
N HIS A 4 -10.30 -47.02 14.24
CA HIS A 4 -9.21 -46.05 14.16
C HIS A 4 -9.74 -44.79 13.47
N GLY A 5 -9.74 -43.67 14.18
CA GLY A 5 -9.82 -42.36 13.56
C GLY A 5 -8.50 -42.10 12.84
N GLU A 6 -8.55 -42.03 11.51
CA GLU A 6 -7.45 -41.47 10.72
C GLU A 6 -7.39 -39.96 11.01
N GLU A 7 -6.42 -39.56 11.83
CA GLU A 7 -5.94 -38.18 11.85
C GLU A 7 -5.39 -37.85 10.47
N LYS A 8 -6.14 -37.04 9.69
CA LYS A 8 -5.59 -36.38 8.51
C LYS A 8 -4.46 -35.47 8.96
N GLY A 9 -3.22 -35.89 8.72
CA GLY A 9 -2.04 -35.05 8.86
C GLY A 9 -2.14 -33.79 7.99
N PRO A 10 -1.32 -32.75 8.27
CA PRO A 10 -1.35 -31.51 7.51
C PRO A 10 -1.12 -31.81 6.01
N ALA A 11 -2.06 -31.35 5.17
CA ALA A 11 -1.98 -31.52 3.73
C ALA A 11 -0.65 -30.97 3.21
N GLN A 12 0.09 -31.82 2.49
CA GLN A 12 1.36 -31.44 1.89
C GLN A 12 1.09 -30.34 0.84
N PRO A 13 1.80 -29.20 0.87
CA PRO A 13 1.54 -28.10 -0.05
C PRO A 13 1.72 -28.57 -1.50
N ASP A 14 0.72 -28.31 -2.34
CA ASP A 14 0.75 -28.70 -3.74
C ASP A 14 1.91 -27.96 -4.45
N PRO A 15 2.91 -28.66 -5.00
CA PRO A 15 4.09 -28.05 -5.61
C PRO A 15 3.75 -27.21 -6.85
N ILE A 16 2.56 -27.39 -7.43
CA ILE A 16 2.05 -26.65 -8.59
C ILE A 16 1.23 -25.44 -8.14
N LEU A 17 0.56 -25.50 -6.98
CA LEU A 17 -0.32 -24.44 -6.45
C LEU A 17 0.30 -23.66 -5.26
N GLY A 18 1.61 -23.40 -5.32
CA GLY A 18 2.34 -22.62 -4.31
C GLY A 18 2.88 -21.27 -4.80
N GLY A 19 3.82 -20.68 -4.05
CA GLY A 19 4.45 -19.39 -4.37
C GLY A 19 4.98 -19.18 -5.80
N PRO A 20 5.56 -20.18 -6.51
CA PRO A 20 5.98 -20.03 -7.90
C PRO A 20 4.83 -19.71 -8.87
N ALA A 21 3.65 -20.32 -8.67
CA ALA A 21 2.48 -20.05 -9.48
C ALA A 21 1.98 -18.62 -9.25
N LEU A 22 1.89 -18.19 -7.99
CA LEU A 22 1.53 -16.81 -7.62
C LEU A 22 2.45 -15.77 -8.28
N ARG A 23 3.77 -16.00 -8.29
CA ARG A 23 4.73 -15.13 -8.99
C ARG A 23 4.50 -15.08 -10.51
N THR A 24 4.12 -16.20 -11.10
CA THR A 24 3.80 -16.27 -12.54
C THR A 24 2.51 -15.49 -12.83
N LEU A 25 1.48 -15.66 -12.00
CA LEU A 25 0.22 -14.90 -12.11
C LEU A 25 0.46 -13.39 -11.96
N SER A 26 1.26 -12.98 -10.97
CA SER A 26 1.68 -11.59 -10.78
C SER A 26 2.34 -11.01 -12.03
N SER A 27 3.30 -11.75 -12.61
CA SER A 27 4.01 -11.34 -13.82
C SER A 27 3.07 -11.17 -15.03
N LEU A 28 2.09 -12.06 -15.18
CA LEU A 28 1.06 -11.96 -16.23
C LEU A 28 0.16 -10.73 -16.03
N CYS A 29 -0.24 -10.44 -14.79
CA CYS A 29 -1.05 -9.26 -14.48
C CYS A 29 -0.30 -7.96 -14.80
N ARG A 30 1.00 -7.88 -14.45
CA ARG A 30 1.86 -6.74 -14.79
C ARG A 30 2.05 -6.58 -16.29
N LEU A 31 2.10 -7.66 -17.05
CA LEU A 31 2.13 -7.58 -18.52
C LEU A 31 0.86 -6.93 -19.07
N GLY A 32 -0.31 -7.28 -18.56
CA GLY A 32 -1.55 -6.64 -19.03
C GLY A 32 -1.81 -5.24 -18.44
N GLN A 33 -1.12 -4.83 -17.37
CA GLN A 33 -1.06 -3.41 -16.98
C GLN A 33 -0.33 -2.57 -18.05
N ARG A 34 0.67 -3.15 -18.73
CA ARG A 34 1.40 -2.50 -19.83
C ARG A 34 0.65 -2.55 -21.15
N ASP A 35 -0.10 -3.64 -21.38
CA ASP A 35 -0.89 -3.84 -22.60
C ASP A 35 -2.31 -4.27 -22.26
N ALA A 36 -3.21 -3.28 -22.14
CA ALA A 36 -4.62 -3.49 -21.86
C ALA A 36 -5.33 -4.36 -22.92
N SER A 37 -4.76 -4.49 -24.13
CA SER A 37 -5.35 -5.33 -25.18
C SER A 37 -5.30 -6.83 -24.82
N LEU A 38 -4.34 -7.26 -23.99
CA LEU A 38 -4.22 -8.64 -23.52
C LEU A 38 -5.43 -9.09 -22.71
N PHE A 39 -6.00 -8.20 -21.90
CA PHE A 39 -7.21 -8.47 -21.14
C PHE A 39 -8.49 -8.14 -21.91
N SER A 40 -8.42 -7.37 -23.00
CA SER A 40 -9.59 -7.03 -23.83
C SER A 40 -10.18 -8.23 -24.61
N LEU A 41 -9.35 -9.23 -24.96
CA LEU A 41 -9.76 -10.36 -25.81
C LEU A 41 -10.65 -11.41 -25.11
N GLY A 42 -10.82 -11.32 -23.78
CA GLY A 42 -11.64 -12.25 -22.98
C GLY A 42 -12.21 -11.62 -21.70
N GLY A 43 -12.38 -10.29 -21.71
CA GLY A 43 -12.26 -9.36 -20.58
C GLY A 43 -13.14 -9.51 -19.34
N THR A 44 -13.93 -10.57 -19.20
CA THR A 44 -14.64 -10.89 -17.95
C THR A 44 -14.40 -12.33 -17.51
N GLU A 45 -14.41 -13.29 -18.44
CA GLU A 45 -14.16 -14.70 -18.10
C GLU A 45 -12.70 -14.95 -17.72
N LEU A 46 -11.75 -14.26 -18.37
CA LEU A 46 -10.34 -14.35 -18.00
C LEU A 46 -10.11 -13.79 -16.59
N LEU A 47 -10.63 -12.59 -16.29
CA LEU A 47 -10.55 -11.97 -14.97
C LEU A 47 -11.19 -12.85 -13.89
N ARG A 48 -12.37 -13.43 -14.17
CA ARG A 48 -13.04 -14.39 -13.26
C ARG A 48 -12.22 -15.66 -13.07
N GLY A 49 -11.55 -16.14 -14.11
CA GLY A 49 -10.64 -17.29 -14.05
C GLY A 49 -9.45 -17.02 -13.12
N PHE A 50 -8.79 -15.86 -13.28
CA PHE A 50 -7.70 -15.41 -12.41
C PHE A 50 -8.18 -15.23 -10.96
N HIS A 51 -9.32 -14.59 -10.77
CA HIS A 51 -9.95 -14.41 -9.47
C HIS A 51 -10.20 -15.75 -8.76
N ARG A 52 -10.85 -16.71 -9.44
CA ARG A 52 -11.09 -18.06 -8.89
C ARG A 52 -9.79 -18.79 -8.57
N ALA A 53 -8.77 -18.63 -9.42
CA ALA A 53 -7.46 -19.23 -9.16
C ALA A 53 -6.90 -18.67 -7.85
N LEU A 54 -6.79 -17.34 -7.72
CA LEU A 54 -6.27 -16.66 -6.52
C LEU A 54 -7.03 -17.07 -5.25
N HIS A 55 -8.36 -17.18 -5.32
CA HIS A 55 -9.19 -17.58 -4.18
C HIS A 55 -8.80 -18.96 -3.64
N GLY A 56 -8.45 -19.91 -4.52
CA GLY A 56 -8.04 -21.25 -4.11
C GLY A 56 -6.65 -21.34 -3.45
N PHE A 57 -5.81 -20.31 -3.59
CA PHE A 57 -4.45 -20.34 -3.05
C PHE A 57 -4.40 -20.09 -1.54
N GLU A 58 -5.38 -19.39 -0.95
CA GLU A 58 -5.36 -19.03 0.48
C GLU A 58 -5.28 -20.27 1.38
N GLU A 59 -5.99 -21.33 1.02
CA GLU A 59 -6.00 -22.61 1.72
C GLU A 59 -4.64 -23.34 1.70
N HIS A 60 -3.76 -22.99 0.75
CA HIS A 60 -2.50 -23.68 0.48
C HIS A 60 -1.25 -22.87 0.87
N LEU A 61 -1.41 -21.67 1.46
CA LEU A 61 -0.29 -20.80 1.80
C LEU A 61 0.55 -21.39 2.95
N SER A 62 1.77 -21.85 2.63
CA SER A 62 2.69 -22.42 3.59
C SER A 62 3.81 -21.44 3.96
N GLY A 63 3.54 -20.60 4.97
CA GLY A 63 4.54 -19.70 5.55
C GLY A 63 4.63 -18.31 4.91
N GLU A 64 5.62 -17.52 5.34
CA GLU A 64 5.68 -16.08 5.07
C GLU A 64 6.00 -15.75 3.61
N VAL A 65 6.87 -16.52 2.96
CA VAL A 65 7.26 -16.28 1.56
C VAL A 65 6.06 -16.47 0.62
N ASP A 66 5.24 -17.49 0.87
CA ASP A 66 4.01 -17.73 0.10
C ASP A 66 2.98 -16.62 0.34
N ARG A 67 2.85 -16.13 1.59
CA ARG A 67 1.99 -14.98 1.90
C ARG A 67 2.43 -13.70 1.19
N MET A 68 3.74 -13.42 1.13
CA MET A 68 4.25 -12.29 0.37
C MET A 68 3.97 -12.43 -1.13
N ALA A 69 4.14 -13.63 -1.69
CA ALA A 69 3.82 -13.91 -3.09
C ALA A 69 2.32 -13.78 -3.37
N PHE A 70 1.47 -14.15 -2.42
CA PHE A 70 0.02 -13.98 -2.49
C PHE A 70 -0.36 -12.50 -2.52
N VAL A 71 0.18 -11.69 -1.61
CA VAL A 71 -0.03 -10.22 -1.59
C VAL A 71 0.41 -9.58 -2.91
N ASP A 72 1.56 -9.98 -3.44
CA ASP A 72 2.06 -9.47 -4.73
C ASP A 72 1.14 -9.88 -5.90
N ALA A 73 0.63 -11.11 -5.91
CA ALA A 73 -0.28 -11.58 -6.94
C ALA A 73 -1.65 -10.89 -6.88
N VAL A 74 -2.22 -10.74 -5.68
CA VAL A 74 -3.50 -10.05 -5.49
C VAL A 74 -3.40 -8.57 -5.84
N SER A 75 -2.37 -7.87 -5.39
CA SER A 75 -2.18 -6.44 -5.74
C SER A 75 -1.89 -6.21 -7.22
N SER A 76 -1.12 -7.11 -7.86
CA SER A 76 -0.89 -7.06 -9.31
C SER A 76 -2.17 -7.30 -10.10
N PHE A 77 -3.02 -8.25 -9.66
CA PHE A 77 -4.34 -8.48 -10.25
C PHE A 77 -5.27 -7.29 -10.05
N ALA A 78 -5.35 -6.74 -8.83
CA ALA A 78 -6.16 -5.56 -8.53
C ALA A 78 -5.76 -4.34 -9.38
N SER A 79 -4.45 -4.18 -9.66
CA SER A 79 -3.94 -3.10 -10.51
C SER A 79 -4.15 -3.35 -12.01
N ALA A 80 -4.56 -4.55 -12.42
CA ALA A 80 -4.69 -4.91 -13.84
C ALA A 80 -5.93 -4.28 -14.52
N SER A 81 -6.98 -3.95 -13.77
CA SER A 81 -8.15 -3.23 -14.27
C SER A 81 -9.07 -2.76 -13.12
N PRO A 82 -9.94 -1.77 -13.34
CA PRO A 82 -10.97 -1.37 -12.37
C PRO A 82 -11.89 -2.52 -11.93
N ASP A 83 -12.27 -3.40 -12.86
CA ASP A 83 -13.12 -4.54 -12.53
C ASP A 83 -12.40 -5.57 -11.65
N ALA A 84 -11.07 -5.73 -11.83
CA ALA A 84 -10.27 -6.66 -11.03
C ALA A 84 -10.15 -6.23 -9.56
N ILE A 85 -9.96 -4.93 -9.29
CA ILE A 85 -9.95 -4.43 -7.92
C ILE A 85 -11.33 -4.55 -7.26
N ASP A 86 -12.43 -4.31 -7.97
CA ASP A 86 -13.76 -4.52 -7.41
C ASP A 86 -14.00 -6.00 -7.08
N LEU A 87 -13.59 -6.94 -7.94
CA LEU A 87 -13.64 -8.37 -7.63
C LEU A 87 -12.85 -8.72 -6.37
N VAL A 88 -11.63 -8.19 -6.20
CA VAL A 88 -10.82 -8.42 -5.01
C VAL A 88 -11.45 -7.83 -3.75
N LEU A 89 -12.03 -6.63 -3.82
CA LEU A 89 -12.64 -5.96 -2.67
C LEU A 89 -13.99 -6.57 -2.24
N ASP A 90 -14.72 -7.17 -3.19
CA ASP A 90 -15.99 -7.87 -2.94
C ASP A 90 -15.78 -9.30 -2.43
N ASP A 91 -14.60 -9.88 -2.66
CA ASP A 91 -14.24 -11.21 -2.20
C ASP A 91 -13.58 -11.17 -0.80
N PRO A 92 -14.24 -11.69 0.26
CA PRO A 92 -13.69 -11.63 1.62
C PRO A 92 -12.39 -12.42 1.77
N VAL A 93 -12.20 -13.52 1.03
CA VAL A 93 -10.99 -14.35 1.16
C VAL A 93 -9.79 -13.61 0.59
N LEU A 94 -9.92 -13.05 -0.61
CA LEU A 94 -8.84 -12.28 -1.23
C LEU A 94 -8.57 -10.98 -0.47
N ARG A 95 -9.62 -10.25 -0.11
CA ARG A 95 -9.54 -9.00 0.65
C ARG A 95 -8.87 -9.21 2.00
N ASP A 96 -9.31 -10.18 2.79
CA ASP A 96 -8.80 -10.39 4.14
C ASP A 96 -7.38 -10.98 4.09
N GLY A 97 -7.12 -11.91 3.17
CA GLY A 97 -5.80 -12.48 2.93
C GLY A 97 -4.76 -11.44 2.48
N TRP A 98 -5.18 -10.44 1.71
CA TRP A 98 -4.32 -9.36 1.26
C TRP A 98 -4.12 -8.27 2.34
N LEU A 99 -5.20 -7.80 2.95
CA LEU A 99 -5.19 -6.58 3.75
C LEU A 99 -4.98 -6.82 5.26
N ALA A 100 -4.83 -8.06 5.73
CA ALA A 100 -4.60 -8.37 7.14
C ALA A 100 -3.21 -7.94 7.65
N VAL A 101 -3.09 -6.69 8.08
CA VAL A 101 -1.85 -6.10 8.60
C VAL A 101 -1.67 -6.40 10.09
N THR A 102 -2.70 -6.34 10.92
CA THR A 102 -2.57 -6.32 12.39
C THR A 102 -1.90 -7.58 12.94
N VAL A 103 -2.25 -8.74 12.39
CA VAL A 103 -1.74 -10.06 12.79
C VAL A 103 -0.44 -10.44 12.08
N ALA A 104 0.03 -9.64 11.12
CA ALA A 104 1.19 -9.95 10.31
C ALA A 104 2.52 -9.63 11.01
N GLN A 105 3.57 -10.35 10.61
CA GLN A 105 4.94 -10.04 10.96
C GLN A 105 5.40 -8.74 10.26
N PRO A 106 6.39 -8.01 10.79
CA PRO A 106 6.79 -6.70 10.28
C PRO A 106 7.08 -6.64 8.78
N LYS A 107 7.75 -7.66 8.24
CA LYS A 107 8.08 -7.76 6.82
C LYS A 107 6.82 -7.90 5.97
N LEU A 108 5.91 -8.82 6.32
CA LEU A 108 4.62 -8.95 5.64
C LEU A 108 3.77 -7.67 5.77
N LYS A 109 3.75 -7.01 6.93
CA LYS A 109 3.07 -5.70 7.11
C LYS A 109 3.58 -4.68 6.10
N SER A 110 4.90 -4.56 5.97
CA SER A 110 5.53 -3.65 5.00
C SER A 110 5.09 -3.97 3.58
N VAL A 111 5.11 -5.26 3.18
CA VAL A 111 4.68 -5.70 1.84
C VAL A 111 3.22 -5.37 1.57
N VAL A 112 2.32 -5.59 2.54
CA VAL A 112 0.91 -5.23 2.39
C VAL A 112 0.76 -3.72 2.19
N LEU A 113 1.40 -2.89 3.02
CA LEU A 113 1.31 -1.42 2.91
C LEU A 113 1.85 -0.91 1.56
N HIS A 114 2.99 -1.40 1.10
CA HIS A 114 3.54 -1.05 -0.22
C HIS A 114 2.61 -1.51 -1.34
N SER A 115 2.08 -2.73 -1.26
CA SER A 115 1.20 -3.28 -2.30
C SER A 115 -0.10 -2.47 -2.44
N VAL A 116 -0.68 -1.99 -1.32
CA VAL A 116 -1.86 -1.12 -1.33
C VAL A 116 -1.49 0.25 -1.89
N ALA A 117 -0.33 0.80 -1.52
CA ALA A 117 0.16 2.07 -2.05
C ALA A 117 0.33 2.03 -3.57
N GLY A 118 0.97 0.97 -4.09
CA GLY A 118 1.19 0.77 -5.52
C GLY A 118 -0.09 0.57 -6.32
N VAL A 119 -1.17 0.06 -5.71
CA VAL A 119 -2.49 -0.02 -6.35
C VAL A 119 -3.15 1.36 -6.39
N ILE A 120 -3.03 2.16 -5.32
CA ILE A 120 -3.65 3.50 -5.20
C ILE A 120 -2.98 4.53 -6.13
N ASP A 121 -1.65 4.52 -6.16
CA ASP A 121 -0.80 5.43 -6.92
C ASP A 121 0.30 4.62 -7.62
N PRO A 122 -0.01 3.92 -8.73
CA PRO A 122 0.96 3.10 -9.43
C PRO A 122 2.06 4.01 -9.99
N ALA A 123 3.30 3.82 -9.52
CA ALA A 123 4.45 4.61 -9.94
C ALA A 123 4.55 4.64 -11.47
N THR A 124 4.80 5.81 -12.04
CA THR A 124 5.15 5.93 -13.46
C THR A 124 6.53 5.32 -13.66
N GLU A 125 6.59 4.12 -14.25
CA GLU A 125 7.86 3.52 -14.66
C GLU A 125 8.44 4.37 -15.80
N THR A 126 9.65 4.89 -15.62
CA THR A 126 10.43 5.47 -16.73
C THR A 126 11.15 4.34 -17.43
N ASP A 127 10.98 4.21 -18.74
CA ASP A 127 11.69 3.19 -19.51
C ASP A 127 13.19 3.51 -19.63
N SER A 128 13.94 2.61 -20.27
CA SER A 128 15.38 2.76 -20.51
C SER A 128 15.74 3.98 -21.37
N CYS A 129 14.76 4.57 -22.06
CA CYS A 129 14.88 5.77 -22.89
C CYS A 129 14.54 7.05 -22.10
N GLY A 130 14.06 6.92 -20.86
CA GLY A 130 13.60 8.03 -20.04
C GLY A 130 12.17 8.47 -20.35
N ASP A 131 11.45 7.73 -21.21
CA ASP A 131 10.05 8.01 -21.49
C ASP A 131 9.19 7.54 -20.32
N THR A 132 8.28 8.41 -19.89
CA THR A 132 7.33 8.09 -18.82
C THR A 132 6.31 7.11 -19.38
N MET A 133 6.40 5.84 -19.01
CA MET A 133 5.35 4.88 -19.32
C MET A 133 4.14 5.26 -18.45
N MET A 134 3.07 5.72 -19.10
CA MET A 134 1.81 5.93 -18.41
C MET A 134 1.28 4.58 -17.97
N ASN A 135 1.19 4.36 -16.66
CA ASN A 135 0.43 3.23 -16.14
C ASN A 135 -1.04 3.47 -16.50
N ALA A 136 -1.57 2.64 -17.41
CA ALA A 136 -2.88 2.85 -18.02
C ALA A 136 -4.06 2.69 -17.04
N ASN A 137 -3.82 2.15 -15.84
CA ASN A 137 -4.84 1.74 -14.89
C ASN A 137 -4.72 2.43 -13.53
N ILE A 138 -4.54 3.76 -13.52
CA ILE A 138 -4.70 4.53 -12.29
C ILE A 138 -6.17 4.39 -11.83
N PRO A 139 -6.47 3.88 -10.62
CA PRO A 139 -7.84 3.72 -10.16
C PRO A 139 -8.53 5.09 -10.02
N SER A 140 -9.86 5.12 -10.05
CA SER A 140 -10.62 6.32 -9.71
C SER A 140 -10.42 6.69 -8.23
N ASP A 141 -10.62 7.96 -7.86
CA ASP A 141 -10.51 8.38 -6.46
C ASP A 141 -11.49 7.60 -5.55
N GLN A 142 -12.67 7.27 -6.06
CA GLN A 142 -13.65 6.46 -5.33
C GLN A 142 -13.10 5.06 -5.02
N ILE A 143 -12.49 4.39 -6.00
CA ILE A 143 -11.92 3.05 -5.82
C ILE A 143 -10.71 3.11 -4.89
N ALA A 144 -9.81 4.08 -5.09
CA ALA A 144 -8.62 4.26 -4.25
C ALA A 144 -8.98 4.47 -2.77
N LEU A 145 -9.99 5.29 -2.49
CA LEU A 145 -10.44 5.56 -1.12
C LEU A 145 -11.27 4.42 -0.54
N ARG A 146 -11.99 3.67 -1.38
CA ARG A 146 -12.65 2.43 -0.98
C ARG A 146 -11.59 1.43 -0.50
N LEU A 147 -10.56 1.16 -1.30
CA LEU A 147 -9.45 0.28 -0.93
C LEU A 147 -8.76 0.75 0.35
N TYR A 148 -8.46 2.05 0.46
CA TYR A 148 -7.88 2.63 1.66
C TYR A 148 -8.76 2.34 2.89
N ARG A 149 -10.05 2.68 2.85
CA ARG A 149 -10.97 2.43 3.97
C ARG A 149 -11.08 0.94 4.32
N THR A 150 -11.14 0.07 3.31
CA THR A 150 -11.23 -1.37 3.51
C THR A 150 -10.03 -1.94 4.26
N LEU A 151 -8.83 -1.34 4.11
CA LEU A 151 -7.67 -1.70 4.91
C LEU A 151 -7.95 -1.54 6.42
N GLY A 152 -8.61 -0.46 6.85
CA GLY A 152 -9.00 -0.30 8.25
C GLY A 152 -10.09 -1.29 8.67
N ASP A 153 -11.11 -1.47 7.84
CA ASP A 153 -12.25 -2.37 8.12
C ASP A 153 -11.79 -3.82 8.36
N VAL A 154 -10.90 -4.36 7.52
CA VAL A 154 -10.31 -5.70 7.67
C VAL A 154 -9.52 -5.85 8.98
N ASN A 155 -8.95 -4.75 9.48
CA ASN A 155 -8.13 -4.72 10.68
C ASN A 155 -8.90 -4.26 11.93
N GLY A 156 -10.19 -3.96 11.81
CA GLY A 156 -11.04 -3.49 12.91
C GLY A 156 -10.58 -2.16 13.52
N LYS A 157 -9.99 -1.26 12.71
CA LYS A 157 -9.44 0.03 13.16
C LYS A 157 -9.79 1.15 12.20
N ASP A 158 -9.72 2.39 12.67
CA ASP A 158 -9.63 3.53 11.75
C ASP A 158 -8.41 3.35 10.85
N THR A 159 -8.58 3.59 9.55
CA THR A 159 -7.50 3.33 8.57
C THR A 159 -6.34 4.30 8.78
N THR A 160 -6.64 5.57 9.03
CA THR A 160 -5.59 6.58 9.19
C THR A 160 -4.85 6.37 10.50
N GLU A 161 -5.55 6.01 11.57
CA GLU A 161 -4.95 5.60 12.84
C GLU A 161 -4.03 4.37 12.66
N LEU A 162 -4.50 3.33 11.96
CA LEU A 162 -3.73 2.12 11.67
C LEU A 162 -2.43 2.44 10.93
N VAL A 163 -2.52 3.23 9.86
CA VAL A 163 -1.36 3.60 9.03
C VAL A 163 -0.43 4.54 9.78
N LEU A 164 -0.95 5.49 10.56
CA LEU A 164 -0.14 6.34 11.44
C LEU A 164 0.58 5.55 12.54
N GLY A 165 -0.05 4.49 13.06
CA GLY A 165 0.60 3.56 13.98
C GLY A 165 1.78 2.85 13.32
N ALA A 166 1.61 2.38 12.08
CA ALA A 166 2.69 1.77 11.30
C ALA A 166 3.81 2.77 10.97
N ALA A 167 3.46 4.01 10.63
CA ALA A 167 4.37 5.14 10.38
C ALA A 167 5.22 5.52 11.61
N LYS A 168 4.77 5.19 12.82
CA LYS A 168 5.50 5.42 14.08
C LYS A 168 6.26 4.18 14.57
N SER A 169 6.27 3.08 13.81
CA SER A 169 6.92 1.83 14.19
C SER A 169 8.44 2.04 14.39
N PRO A 170 9.09 1.37 15.36
CA PRO A 170 10.56 1.39 15.44
C PRO A 170 11.22 0.70 14.23
N LEU A 171 10.48 -0.14 13.50
CA LEU A 171 10.98 -0.89 12.36
C LEU A 171 10.89 -0.07 11.06
N VAL A 172 12.05 0.18 10.45
CA VAL A 172 12.20 1.04 9.26
C VAL A 172 11.33 0.56 8.10
N GLU A 173 11.37 -0.74 7.79
CA GLU A 173 10.56 -1.34 6.71
C GLU A 173 9.05 -1.11 6.88
N THR A 174 8.55 -1.14 8.11
CA THR A 174 7.12 -0.89 8.40
C THR A 174 6.80 0.59 8.27
N ARG A 175 7.68 1.48 8.76
CA ARG A 175 7.51 2.94 8.60
C ARG A 175 7.50 3.35 7.13
N LEU A 176 8.46 2.86 6.34
CA LEU A 176 8.58 3.22 4.94
C LEU A 176 7.34 2.79 4.14
N GLY A 177 6.83 1.57 4.37
CA GLY A 177 5.58 1.14 3.73
C GLY A 177 4.38 1.99 4.12
N ALA A 178 4.31 2.42 5.38
CA ALA A 178 3.27 3.34 5.82
C ALA A 178 3.41 4.73 5.17
N TYR A 179 4.63 5.26 5.06
CA TYR A 179 4.88 6.55 4.41
C TYR A 179 4.50 6.51 2.93
N GLU A 180 4.82 5.43 2.23
CA GLU A 180 4.44 5.25 0.83
C GLU A 180 2.92 5.23 0.66
N LEU A 181 2.20 4.51 1.52
CA LEU A 181 0.73 4.50 1.52
C LEU A 181 0.14 5.88 1.81
N LEU A 182 0.68 6.60 2.79
CA LEU A 182 0.24 7.98 3.11
C LEU A 182 0.47 8.92 1.93
N ARG A 183 1.62 8.81 1.25
CA ARG A 183 1.94 9.58 0.05
C ARG A 183 0.95 9.25 -1.07
N ALA A 184 0.73 7.96 -1.35
CA ALA A 184 -0.18 7.50 -2.40
C ALA A 184 -1.60 8.04 -2.19
N VAL A 185 -2.11 7.99 -0.96
CA VAL A 185 -3.42 8.55 -0.60
C VAL A 185 -3.43 10.07 -0.72
N ALA A 186 -2.38 10.76 -0.28
CA ALA A 186 -2.28 12.21 -0.38
C ALA A 186 -2.30 12.72 -1.84
N MET A 187 -1.84 11.92 -2.79
CA MET A 187 -1.88 12.23 -4.23
C MET A 187 -3.30 12.11 -4.84
N ARG A 188 -4.26 11.51 -4.13
CA ARG A 188 -5.65 11.35 -4.61
C ARG A 188 -6.50 12.59 -4.34
N GLY A 189 -7.54 12.81 -5.14
CA GLY A 189 -8.30 14.08 -5.18
C GLY A 189 -8.79 14.59 -3.82
N ILE A 190 -9.41 13.73 -3.00
CA ILE A 190 -9.79 14.06 -1.61
C ILE A 190 -8.95 13.34 -0.55
N GLY A 191 -7.96 12.54 -0.94
CA GLY A 191 -7.21 11.70 -0.01
C GLY A 191 -6.35 12.52 0.95
N ALA A 192 -5.72 13.61 0.49
CA ALA A 192 -5.04 14.55 1.38
C ALA A 192 -5.98 15.16 2.43
N GLN A 193 -7.25 15.44 2.08
CA GLN A 193 -8.24 15.95 3.03
C GLN A 193 -8.61 14.90 4.08
N VAL A 194 -8.78 13.63 3.67
CA VAL A 194 -9.03 12.51 4.60
C VAL A 194 -7.91 12.43 5.63
N LEU A 195 -6.65 12.45 5.19
CA LEU A 195 -5.49 12.37 6.07
C LEU A 195 -5.40 13.58 7.03
N LEU A 196 -5.56 14.80 6.52
CA LEU A 196 -5.47 16.03 7.31
C LEU A 196 -6.62 16.20 8.31
N SER A 197 -7.73 15.50 8.10
CA SER A 197 -8.87 15.49 9.04
C SER A 197 -8.61 14.59 10.25
N HIS A 198 -7.61 13.69 10.18
CA HIS A 198 -7.27 12.81 11.30
C HIS A 198 -6.40 13.55 12.33
N GLU A 199 -6.73 13.37 13.62
CA GLU A 199 -6.01 13.98 14.72
C GLU A 199 -4.51 13.59 14.72
N GLY A 200 -3.64 14.58 14.93
CA GLY A 200 -2.20 14.37 15.02
C GLY A 200 -1.50 13.99 13.70
N PHE A 201 -2.21 13.90 12.57
CA PHE A 201 -1.58 13.66 11.26
C PHE A 201 -0.70 14.86 10.84
N TYR A 202 -1.22 16.08 10.98
CA TYR A 202 -0.48 17.31 10.67
C TYR A 202 0.79 17.45 11.51
N ASP A 203 0.67 17.30 12.84
CA ASP A 203 1.82 17.39 13.76
C ASP A 203 2.84 16.30 13.46
N PHE A 204 2.35 15.08 13.17
CA PHE A 204 3.20 13.98 12.74
C PHE A 204 4.00 14.34 11.49
N LEU A 205 3.40 14.96 10.46
CA LEU A 205 4.10 15.32 9.23
C LEU A 205 5.24 16.31 9.46
N LEU A 206 4.98 17.38 10.23
CA LEU A 206 5.96 18.45 10.42
C LEU A 206 7.04 18.12 11.44
N GLN A 207 6.86 17.09 12.27
CA GLN A 207 7.85 16.66 13.25
C GLN A 207 9.07 15.98 12.60
N ARG A 208 10.19 16.69 12.47
CA ARG A 208 11.41 16.20 11.81
C ARG A 208 12.27 15.30 12.71
N GLU A 209 12.28 15.59 14.00
CA GLU A 209 13.26 15.07 14.97
C GLU A 209 13.07 13.58 15.25
N LYS A 210 11.86 13.07 15.01
CA LYS A 210 11.53 11.66 15.25
C LYS A 210 11.99 10.71 14.14
N GLU A 211 12.30 11.22 12.95
CA GLU A 211 12.78 10.37 11.86
C GLU A 211 14.30 10.50 11.70
N THR A 212 15.00 9.39 11.92
CA THR A 212 16.46 9.35 11.94
C THR A 212 17.06 8.80 10.66
N THR A 213 16.28 8.04 9.88
CA THR A 213 16.75 7.45 8.63
C THR A 213 16.71 8.46 7.49
N LYS A 214 17.62 8.30 6.52
CA LYS A 214 17.66 9.18 5.34
C LYS A 214 16.39 8.99 4.51
N GLU A 215 16.06 7.74 4.24
CA GLU A 215 14.92 7.29 3.44
C GLU A 215 13.60 7.72 4.07
N GLY A 216 13.48 7.62 5.41
CA GLY A 216 12.29 8.07 6.11
C GLY A 216 12.09 9.58 6.03
N LYS A 217 13.17 10.37 6.10
CA LYS A 217 13.10 11.84 5.94
C LYS A 217 12.65 12.24 4.54
N GLU A 218 13.19 11.58 3.52
CA GLU A 218 12.80 11.77 2.12
C GLU A 218 11.32 11.40 1.90
N ALA A 219 10.90 10.23 2.40
CA ALA A 219 9.52 9.79 2.28
C ALA A 219 8.52 10.72 2.99
N LYS A 220 8.83 11.21 4.20
CA LYS A 220 7.99 12.22 4.88
C LYS A 220 7.90 13.52 4.08
N PHE A 221 9.01 13.95 3.50
CA PHE A 221 9.04 15.13 2.63
C PHE A 221 8.12 14.95 1.41
N ASP A 222 8.12 13.76 0.81
CA ASP A 222 7.25 13.45 -0.32
C ASP A 222 5.77 13.45 0.05
N ILE A 223 5.39 13.08 1.29
CA ILE A 223 4.00 13.20 1.76
C ILE A 223 3.60 14.68 1.83
N VAL A 224 4.45 15.54 2.42
CA VAL A 224 4.17 16.99 2.51
C VAL A 224 4.06 17.60 1.11
N LYS A 225 4.93 17.18 0.19
CA LYS A 225 4.89 17.59 -1.21
C LYS A 225 3.58 17.16 -1.88
N ALA A 226 3.16 15.91 -1.70
CA ALA A 226 1.90 15.38 -2.24
C ALA A 226 0.70 16.18 -1.73
N VAL A 227 0.63 16.46 -0.42
CA VAL A 227 -0.41 17.31 0.17
C VAL A 227 -0.43 18.70 -0.47
N MET A 228 0.72 19.34 -0.62
CA MET A 228 0.85 20.69 -1.19
C MET A 228 0.58 20.77 -2.69
N GLN A 229 0.60 19.64 -3.40
CA GLN A 229 0.24 19.51 -4.80
C GLN A 229 -1.24 19.11 -5.00
N SER A 230 -1.89 18.60 -3.96
CA SER A 230 -3.30 18.21 -4.00
C SER A 230 -4.27 19.41 -3.97
N ASN A 231 -5.51 19.16 -4.36
CA ASN A 231 -6.60 20.13 -4.23
C ASN A 231 -6.90 20.51 -2.78
N ALA A 232 -6.51 19.67 -1.81
CA ALA A 232 -6.73 19.95 -0.39
C ALA A 232 -6.02 21.22 0.07
N LYS A 233 -4.90 21.62 -0.58
CA LYS A 233 -4.18 22.86 -0.26
C LYS A 233 -5.09 24.09 -0.26
N ALA A 234 -6.06 24.17 -1.16
CA ALA A 234 -7.00 25.30 -1.24
C ALA A 234 -7.97 25.38 -0.06
N LEU A 235 -8.10 24.29 0.72
CA LEU A 235 -8.99 24.18 1.87
C LEU A 235 -8.24 24.36 3.20
N LEU A 236 -6.92 24.54 3.18
CA LEU A 236 -6.10 24.69 4.37
C LEU A 236 -5.99 26.16 4.79
N ALA A 237 -5.92 26.38 6.10
CA ALA A 237 -5.63 27.70 6.65
C ALA A 237 -4.21 28.17 6.24
N ASP A 238 -4.04 29.49 6.03
CA ASP A 238 -2.80 30.07 5.53
C ASP A 238 -1.57 29.71 6.39
N ASN A 239 -1.74 29.62 7.71
CA ASN A 239 -0.66 29.23 8.62
C ASN A 239 -0.17 27.79 8.36
N ILE A 240 -1.08 26.86 8.08
CA ILE A 240 -0.76 25.47 7.72
C ILE A 240 -0.01 25.43 6.39
N VAL A 241 -0.53 26.17 5.38
CA VAL A 241 0.11 26.25 4.05
C VAL A 241 1.51 26.84 4.15
N ASN A 242 1.70 27.88 4.96
CA ASN A 242 2.99 28.52 5.18
C ASN A 242 3.97 27.60 5.91
N ALA A 243 3.50 26.84 6.92
CA ALA A 243 4.33 25.86 7.63
C ALA A 243 4.80 24.74 6.70
N MET A 244 3.91 24.16 5.89
CA MET A 244 4.26 23.14 4.90
C MET A 244 5.18 23.68 3.81
N ARG A 245 4.98 24.92 3.35
CA ARG A 245 5.88 25.56 2.37
C ARG A 245 7.28 25.74 2.95
N LYS A 246 7.39 26.28 4.18
CA LYS A 246 8.67 26.40 4.88
C LYS A 246 9.34 25.04 5.03
N PHE A 247 8.56 24.00 5.36
CA PHE A 247 9.08 22.63 5.45
C PHE A 247 9.69 22.16 4.12
N LEU A 248 9.01 22.43 2.99
CA LEU A 248 9.49 22.08 1.66
C LEU A 248 10.74 22.88 1.26
N ASP A 249 10.74 24.19 1.51
CA ASP A 249 11.86 25.08 1.17
C ASP A 249 13.15 24.71 1.92
N GLN A 250 13.03 24.20 3.14
CA GLN A 250 14.14 23.70 3.95
C GLN A 250 14.72 22.36 3.44
N GLY A 251 13.95 21.59 2.68
CA GLY A 251 14.35 20.27 2.19
C GLY A 251 14.21 19.12 3.22
N PRO A 252 14.40 17.87 2.79
CA PRO A 252 14.18 16.67 3.62
C PRO A 252 15.18 16.50 4.76
N HIS A 253 16.42 17.01 4.60
CA HIS A 253 17.52 16.79 5.55
C HIS A 253 17.80 17.98 6.47
N HIS A 254 16.90 18.97 6.52
CA HIS A 254 17.06 20.11 7.41
C HIS A 254 17.11 19.66 8.88
N ILE A 255 18.05 20.23 9.63
CA ILE A 255 18.23 20.05 11.06
C ILE A 255 18.08 21.45 11.67
N GLU A 256 17.20 21.59 12.65
CA GLU A 256 17.13 22.83 13.43
C GLU A 256 18.40 22.96 14.27
N SER A 257 19.18 24.01 14.03
CA SER A 257 20.35 24.32 14.84
C SER A 257 19.87 24.81 16.20
N VAL A 258 20.05 24.00 17.25
CA VAL A 258 19.80 24.45 18.63
C VAL A 258 20.86 25.51 18.96
N PRO A 259 20.46 26.75 19.32
CA PRO A 259 21.40 27.75 19.79
C PRO A 259 22.13 27.22 21.03
N TRP A 260 23.46 27.29 21.01
CA TRP A 260 24.34 26.74 22.05
C TRP A 260 24.03 27.26 23.47
N GLU A 261 23.35 28.40 23.59
CA GLU A 261 22.96 29.05 24.85
C GLU A 261 21.89 28.26 25.66
N LEU A 262 21.21 27.28 25.05
CA LEU A 262 20.21 26.41 25.72
C LEU A 262 20.71 24.98 25.99
N ALA A 263 21.96 24.66 25.63
CA ALA A 263 22.50 23.30 25.71
C ALA A 263 23.27 23.00 27.02
N THR A 264 23.34 23.96 27.95
CA THR A 264 24.13 23.86 29.19
C THR A 264 23.32 24.02 30.49
N GLU A 265 22.01 23.83 30.46
CA GLU A 265 21.19 23.68 31.68
C GLU A 265 20.77 22.23 31.93
#